data_AF-A0A9E5M2P8-F1
#
_entry.id   AF-A0A9E5M2P8-F1
#
_cell.length_a   1.000
_cell.length_b   1.000
_cell.length_c   1.000
_cell.angle_alpha   90.00
_cell.angle_beta   90.00
_cell.angle_gamma   90.00
#
_symmetry.space_group_name_H-M   'P 1'
#
loop_
_entity.id
_entity.type
_entity.pdbx_description
1 polymer ?
#
loop_
_entity_poly.entity_id
_entity_poly.type
_entity_poly.pdbx_seq_one_letter_code
_entity_poly.pdbx_strand_id
1 'polypeptide(L)'
;MKTSFLISAALAALVTGNTASAHLGFTGSRNFDTLALGVTETSSDRTVGGAYGWADGTDANFGDSHRETFFRFVLSDTTDVTVAVARRDGTQTGATGVLLPGFSLYRIGSGTMPTSTHDGATASVAQLTSNYGTNGVAEAFTDSNTDTFWTPGESFTDTNGNGVWDSAGLGNSGKEGCFNALGDWKMFNDAGELGDFRYVGHAVDGGAGNYGLASGINGDGVADGLVTASFNGLVAGEYFIAVGGATYADQINFKNSGQFGTTGVTYPTYGITVSVTAIPEPSSAVVLAGVGALGVTALRRRRSV
;
A
#
# COMPACT_ATOMS: atom_id res chain seq x y z
N MET A 1 -40.70 -54.66 33.81
CA MET A 1 -39.79 -53.49 33.74
C MET A 1 -38.90 -53.68 32.52
N LYS A 2 -39.22 -53.02 31.40
CA LYS A 2 -38.39 -53.01 30.19
C LYS A 2 -37.83 -51.60 30.07
N THR A 3 -36.54 -51.46 30.31
CA THR A 3 -35.79 -50.21 30.33
C THR A 3 -35.56 -49.73 28.90
N SER A 4 -36.12 -48.57 28.59
CA SER A 4 -35.84 -47.78 27.41
C SER A 4 -34.40 -47.22 27.48
N PHE A 5 -33.61 -47.40 26.42
CA PHE A 5 -32.36 -46.65 26.25
C PHE A 5 -32.48 -45.71 25.05
N LEU A 6 -32.19 -44.44 25.36
CA LEU A 6 -32.29 -43.26 24.52
C LEU A 6 -31.24 -43.30 23.41
N ILE A 7 -31.64 -43.01 22.18
CA ILE A 7 -30.73 -42.74 21.06
C ILE A 7 -30.28 -41.28 21.18
N SER A 8 -29.02 -41.07 21.54
CA SER A 8 -28.36 -39.76 21.49
C SER A 8 -28.00 -39.44 20.05
N ALA A 9 -28.69 -38.48 19.43
CA ALA A 9 -28.27 -37.88 18.18
C ALA A 9 -27.21 -36.80 18.48
N ALA A 10 -25.94 -37.11 18.25
CA ALA A 10 -24.86 -36.12 18.25
C ALA A 10 -24.86 -35.41 16.88
N LEU A 11 -25.44 -34.21 16.84
CA LEU A 11 -25.34 -33.31 15.70
C LEU A 11 -23.96 -32.62 15.77
N ALA A 12 -22.98 -33.14 15.04
CA ALA A 12 -21.73 -32.45 14.81
C ALA A 12 -21.97 -31.32 13.80
N ALA A 13 -22.23 -30.11 14.31
CA ALA A 13 -22.19 -28.90 13.51
C ALA A 13 -20.72 -28.64 13.14
N LEU A 14 -20.34 -28.99 11.91
CA LEU A 14 -19.10 -28.53 11.30
C LEU A 14 -19.25 -27.03 11.08
N VAL A 15 -18.84 -26.23 12.05
CA VAL A 15 -18.66 -24.78 11.89
C VAL A 15 -17.41 -24.62 11.03
N THR A 16 -17.57 -24.60 9.70
CA THR A 16 -16.56 -24.03 8.83
C THR A 16 -16.53 -22.54 9.13
N GLY A 17 -15.64 -22.14 10.03
CA GLY A 17 -15.31 -20.74 10.24
C GLY A 17 -14.66 -20.21 8.97
N ASN A 18 -15.46 -19.71 8.03
CA ASN A 18 -14.95 -18.78 7.04
C ASN A 18 -14.61 -17.51 7.82
N THR A 19 -13.34 -17.34 8.19
CA THR A 19 -12.82 -15.99 8.38
C THR A 19 -13.05 -15.29 7.05
N ALA A 20 -13.84 -14.22 7.05
CA ALA A 20 -13.91 -13.35 5.89
C ALA A 20 -12.49 -12.78 5.69
N SER A 21 -11.72 -13.36 4.79
CA SER A 21 -10.44 -12.79 4.39
C SER A 21 -10.76 -11.58 3.50
N ALA A 22 -10.18 -10.44 3.83
CA ALA A 22 -10.41 -9.23 3.06
C ALA A 22 -9.52 -9.28 1.82
N HIS A 23 -10.03 -9.87 0.75
CA HIS A 23 -9.26 -9.99 -0.47
C HIS A 23 -9.04 -8.62 -1.16
N LEU A 24 -7.93 -8.51 -1.89
CA LEU A 24 -7.73 -7.44 -2.87
C LEU A 24 -8.85 -7.53 -3.91
N GLY A 25 -9.65 -6.47 -3.95
CA GLY A 25 -10.76 -6.33 -4.88
C GLY A 25 -10.77 -4.94 -5.51
N PHE A 26 -10.86 -4.91 -6.84
CA PHE A 26 -10.91 -3.69 -7.65
C PHE A 26 -12.32 -3.47 -8.20
N THR A 27 -13.30 -3.40 -7.30
CA THR A 27 -14.71 -3.18 -7.67
C THR A 27 -15.13 -1.74 -7.39
N GLY A 28 -16.06 -1.23 -8.20
CA GLY A 28 -16.58 0.13 -8.08
C GLY A 28 -15.47 1.17 -8.09
N SER A 29 -15.49 2.08 -7.11
CA SER A 29 -14.56 3.22 -7.00
C SER A 29 -13.10 2.86 -6.71
N ARG A 30 -12.74 1.57 -6.64
CA ARG A 30 -11.35 1.09 -6.57
C ARG A 30 -10.73 0.80 -7.94
N ASN A 31 -11.52 0.90 -9.02
CA ASN A 31 -11.05 0.71 -10.38
C ASN A 31 -11.38 1.95 -11.20
N PHE A 32 -10.35 2.64 -11.70
CA PHE A 32 -10.46 3.80 -12.59
C PHE A 32 -10.52 3.40 -14.07
N ASP A 33 -10.64 2.11 -14.36
CA ASP A 33 -10.65 1.55 -15.70
C ASP A 33 -9.44 2.03 -16.54
N THR A 34 -9.61 2.15 -17.86
CA THR A 34 -8.59 2.70 -18.74
C THR A 34 -8.64 4.22 -18.66
N LEU A 35 -7.53 4.86 -18.27
CA LEU A 35 -7.46 6.31 -18.15
C LEU A 35 -7.54 6.98 -19.52
N ALA A 36 -8.44 7.96 -19.64
CA ALA A 36 -8.45 8.88 -20.77
C ALA A 36 -7.43 10.01 -20.55
N LEU A 37 -6.71 10.39 -21.61
CA LEU A 37 -5.73 11.48 -21.54
C LEU A 37 -6.40 12.81 -21.16
N GLY A 38 -5.82 13.49 -20.17
CA GLY A 38 -6.27 14.80 -19.67
C GLY A 38 -7.51 14.73 -18.77
N VAL A 39 -8.03 13.55 -18.47
CA VAL A 39 -9.16 13.36 -17.56
C VAL A 39 -8.64 12.95 -16.18
N THR A 40 -9.17 13.59 -15.13
CA THR A 40 -8.92 13.18 -13.75
C THR A 40 -10.02 12.25 -13.29
N GLU A 41 -9.65 11.00 -12.99
CA GLU A 41 -10.51 10.06 -12.29
C GLU A 41 -10.35 10.26 -10.79
N THR A 42 -11.43 10.10 -10.01
CA THR A 42 -11.40 10.36 -8.55
C THR A 42 -12.29 9.40 -7.77
N SER A 43 -11.74 8.89 -6.66
CA SER A 43 -12.46 8.12 -5.66
C SER A 43 -12.41 8.83 -4.32
N SER A 44 -13.55 8.96 -3.63
CA SER A 44 -13.66 9.72 -2.37
C SER A 44 -14.50 9.00 -1.30
N ASP A 45 -14.86 7.75 -1.53
CA ASP A 45 -15.76 6.95 -0.68
C ASP A 45 -15.04 5.77 -0.01
N ARG A 46 -13.71 5.87 0.13
CA ARG A 46 -12.84 4.83 0.67
C ARG A 46 -12.14 5.30 1.94
N THR A 47 -11.73 4.32 2.74
CA THR A 47 -10.94 4.54 3.96
C THR A 47 -9.77 3.57 4.01
N VAL A 48 -8.68 3.97 4.65
CA VAL A 48 -7.52 3.11 4.98
C VAL A 48 -7.58 2.69 6.45
N GLY A 49 -6.92 1.60 6.81
CA GLY A 49 -6.88 1.08 8.18
C GLY A 49 -5.66 1.60 8.92
N GLY A 50 -5.86 2.35 10.00
CA GLY A 50 -4.78 2.98 10.75
C GLY A 50 -4.16 4.19 10.05
N ALA A 51 -3.37 4.97 10.80
CA ALA A 51 -2.65 6.14 10.28
C ALA A 51 -1.22 5.80 9.84
N TYR A 52 -0.85 4.51 9.81
CA TYR A 52 0.54 4.06 9.63
C TYR A 52 0.71 2.91 8.63
N GLY A 53 -0.35 2.36 8.03
CA GLY A 53 -0.27 1.15 7.20
C GLY A 53 0.72 1.23 6.03
N TRP A 54 0.84 2.39 5.40
CA TRP A 54 1.81 2.56 4.32
C TRP A 54 3.24 2.56 4.87
N ALA A 55 3.46 3.25 5.99
CA ALA A 55 4.76 3.32 6.66
C ALA A 55 5.19 1.96 7.23
N ASP A 56 4.25 1.14 7.71
CA ASP A 56 4.43 -0.27 8.11
C ASP A 56 5.11 -1.07 6.99
N GLY A 57 4.61 -0.91 5.76
CA GLY A 57 5.16 -1.58 4.58
C GLY A 57 6.56 -1.12 4.15
N THR A 58 7.16 -0.14 4.81
CA THR A 58 8.50 0.39 4.45
C THR A 58 9.63 -0.31 5.18
N ASP A 59 9.34 -1.05 6.25
CA ASP A 59 10.34 -1.71 7.06
C ASP A 59 10.58 -3.18 6.62
N ALA A 60 11.51 -3.84 7.30
CA ALA A 60 12.03 -5.14 6.88
C ALA A 60 11.05 -6.30 7.09
N ASN A 61 9.97 -6.10 7.85
CA ASN A 61 9.02 -7.16 8.15
C ASN A 61 7.74 -7.10 7.29
N PHE A 62 7.63 -6.13 6.37
CA PHE A 62 6.51 -5.95 5.43
C PHE A 62 5.16 -5.73 6.12
N GLY A 63 4.35 -4.84 5.56
CA GLY A 63 3.10 -4.43 6.19
C GLY A 63 1.94 -5.39 5.97
N ASP A 64 0.94 -5.27 6.83
CA ASP A 64 -0.38 -5.89 6.65
C ASP A 64 -1.12 -5.23 5.46
N SER A 65 -1.34 -5.99 4.39
CA SER A 65 -1.97 -5.48 3.17
C SER A 65 -3.41 -4.98 3.41
N HIS A 66 -4.06 -5.41 4.49
CA HIS A 66 -5.42 -4.97 4.83
C HIS A 66 -5.46 -3.59 5.51
N ARG A 67 -4.31 -2.96 5.75
CA ARG A 67 -4.21 -1.57 6.22
C ARG A 67 -4.25 -0.58 5.08
N GLU A 68 -3.98 -1.07 3.87
CA GLU A 68 -4.03 -0.31 2.65
C GLU A 68 -5.43 -0.35 2.01
N THR A 69 -5.71 0.66 1.20
CA THR A 69 -6.70 0.55 0.13
C THR A 69 -5.99 0.58 -1.21
N PHE A 70 -6.27 -0.44 -2.03
CA PHE A 70 -5.72 -0.55 -3.37
C PHE A 70 -6.68 0.00 -4.41
N PHE A 71 -6.11 0.73 -5.37
CA PHE A 71 -6.77 1.20 -6.57
C PHE A 71 -6.09 0.61 -7.80
N ARG A 72 -6.81 0.59 -8.92
CA ARG A 72 -6.34 0.08 -10.20
C ARG A 72 -6.65 1.07 -11.31
N PHE A 73 -5.74 1.18 -12.28
CA PHE A 73 -6.01 1.81 -13.56
C PHE A 73 -5.24 1.12 -14.68
N VAL A 74 -5.64 1.37 -15.93
CA VAL A 74 -4.99 0.86 -17.13
C VAL A 74 -4.55 2.03 -18.02
N LEU A 75 -3.36 1.93 -18.59
CA LEU A 75 -2.87 2.82 -19.64
C LEU A 75 -2.89 2.10 -20.98
N SER A 76 -3.46 2.74 -22.01
CA SER A 76 -3.43 2.23 -23.38
C SER A 76 -2.11 2.49 -24.10
N ASP A 77 -1.42 3.56 -23.73
CA ASP A 77 -0.19 4.04 -24.35
C ASP A 77 0.81 4.50 -23.30
N THR A 78 2.04 4.80 -23.73
CA THR A 78 3.05 5.40 -22.85
C THR A 78 2.68 6.85 -22.56
N THR A 79 2.57 7.23 -21.29
CA THR A 79 2.14 8.57 -20.87
C THR A 79 2.65 8.89 -19.47
N ASP A 80 2.75 10.17 -19.13
CA ASP A 80 3.00 10.62 -17.77
C ASP A 80 1.70 10.48 -16.96
N VAL A 81 1.80 10.13 -15.67
CA VAL A 81 0.65 10.01 -14.78
C VAL A 81 0.88 10.80 -13.51
N THR A 82 -0.08 11.65 -13.14
CA THR A 82 -0.11 12.28 -11.81
C THR A 82 -1.08 11.54 -10.91
N VAL A 83 -0.63 11.20 -9.71
CA VAL A 83 -1.44 10.67 -8.62
C VAL A 83 -1.46 11.69 -7.49
N ALA A 84 -2.65 11.98 -6.95
CA ALA A 84 -2.83 12.78 -5.75
C ALA A 84 -3.65 11.99 -4.73
N VAL A 85 -3.21 12.02 -3.47
CA VAL A 85 -3.95 11.42 -2.35
C VAL A 85 -4.14 12.48 -1.29
N ALA A 86 -5.39 12.69 -0.88
CA ALA A 86 -5.75 13.63 0.16
C ALA A 86 -6.52 12.93 1.29
N ARG A 87 -6.24 13.32 2.53
CA ARG A 87 -7.10 13.03 3.69
C ARG A 87 -8.51 13.56 3.41
N ARG A 88 -9.51 12.76 3.74
CA ARG A 88 -10.92 13.12 3.66
C ARG A 88 -11.62 12.95 4.99
N ASP A 89 -11.74 14.05 5.72
CA ASP A 89 -12.44 14.07 6.99
C ASP A 89 -13.96 13.88 6.82
N GLY A 90 -14.60 13.14 7.74
CA GLY A 90 -16.05 12.90 7.79
C GLY A 90 -16.52 11.52 7.33
N THR A 91 -15.61 10.62 6.92
CA THR A 91 -15.95 9.20 6.59
C THR A 91 -15.21 8.17 7.42
N GLN A 92 -14.35 8.64 8.33
CA GLN A 92 -13.52 7.82 9.18
C GLN A 92 -14.15 7.46 10.53
N THR A 93 -13.59 6.45 11.18
CA THR A 93 -13.78 6.21 12.62
C THR A 93 -12.64 6.80 13.48
N GLY A 94 -11.48 7.07 12.88
CA GLY A 94 -10.36 7.75 13.52
C GLY A 94 -10.58 9.24 13.74
N ALA A 95 -9.61 9.91 14.37
CA ALA A 95 -9.65 11.34 14.60
C ALA A 95 -9.52 12.15 13.29
N THR A 96 -10.17 13.30 13.23
CA THR A 96 -10.09 14.23 12.09
C THR A 96 -8.75 14.96 12.07
N GLY A 97 -8.23 15.26 10.89
CA GLY A 97 -6.97 16.02 10.75
C GLY A 97 -5.70 15.22 11.05
N VAL A 98 -5.80 13.90 11.24
CA VAL A 98 -4.65 13.07 11.66
C VAL A 98 -3.95 12.37 10.50
N LEU A 99 -4.71 11.85 9.53
CA LEU A 99 -4.10 11.08 8.44
C LEU A 99 -3.14 11.95 7.62
N LEU A 100 -1.89 11.50 7.55
CA LEU A 100 -0.93 11.89 6.52
C LEU A 100 -0.87 10.72 5.53
N PRO A 101 -1.30 10.87 4.27
CA PRO A 101 -1.29 9.76 3.32
C PRO A 101 0.12 9.46 2.77
N GLY A 102 0.39 8.18 2.60
CA GLY A 102 1.45 7.67 1.74
C GLY A 102 0.85 6.80 0.65
N PHE A 103 1.50 6.75 -0.51
CA PHE A 103 1.13 5.79 -1.54
C PHE A 103 2.32 5.25 -2.31
N SER A 104 2.14 4.03 -2.80
CA SER A 104 3.07 3.37 -3.71
C SER A 104 2.37 2.99 -5.01
N LEU A 105 3.07 3.20 -6.12
CA LEU A 105 2.64 2.84 -7.46
C LEU A 105 3.34 1.55 -7.89
N TYR A 106 2.55 0.61 -8.40
CA TYR A 106 3.02 -0.65 -8.93
C TYR A 106 2.46 -0.89 -10.33
N ARG A 107 3.15 -1.73 -11.10
CA ARG A 107 2.67 -2.33 -12.35
C ARG A 107 2.53 -3.83 -12.16
N ILE A 108 1.57 -4.48 -12.83
CA ILE A 108 1.56 -5.94 -12.89
C ILE A 108 2.78 -6.46 -13.65
N GLY A 109 3.54 -7.37 -13.04
CA GLY A 109 4.74 -7.97 -13.64
C GLY A 109 4.43 -9.06 -14.65
N SER A 110 3.30 -9.75 -14.50
CA SER A 110 2.88 -10.81 -15.41
C SER A 110 1.37 -10.99 -15.44
N GLY A 111 0.81 -11.22 -16.64
CA GLY A 111 -0.60 -11.51 -16.81
C GLY A 111 -1.49 -10.32 -16.43
N THR A 112 -2.63 -10.64 -15.85
CA THR A 112 -3.56 -9.69 -15.24
C THR A 112 -3.70 -10.00 -13.77
N MET A 113 -3.98 -8.99 -12.96
CA MET A 113 -4.14 -9.21 -11.53
C MET A 113 -5.27 -10.21 -11.21
N PRO A 114 -4.98 -11.32 -10.49
CA PRO A 114 -6.01 -12.29 -10.15
C PRO A 114 -7.06 -11.69 -9.22
N THR A 115 -8.31 -12.10 -9.41
CA THR A 115 -9.39 -11.74 -8.48
C THR A 115 -9.14 -12.38 -7.13
N SER A 116 -9.62 -11.72 -6.07
CA SER A 116 -9.59 -12.30 -4.72
C SER A 116 -8.18 -12.66 -4.23
N THR A 117 -7.18 -11.85 -4.56
CA THR A 117 -5.80 -12.07 -4.12
C THR A 117 -5.63 -11.61 -2.67
N HIS A 118 -4.97 -12.37 -1.80
CA HIS A 118 -4.80 -12.02 -0.38
C HIS A 118 -3.53 -12.64 0.21
N ASP A 119 -2.98 -11.97 1.22
CA ASP A 119 -1.78 -12.41 1.92
C ASP A 119 -2.01 -13.75 2.67
N GLY A 120 -3.22 -13.98 3.19
CA GLY A 120 -3.60 -15.23 3.83
C GLY A 120 -3.76 -16.44 2.90
N ALA A 121 -3.63 -16.28 1.58
CA ALA A 121 -3.76 -17.40 0.65
C ALA A 121 -2.67 -18.45 0.92
N THR A 122 -3.00 -19.74 0.77
CA THR A 122 -2.05 -20.82 1.06
C THR A 122 -0.74 -20.66 0.29
N ALA A 123 -0.81 -20.22 -0.98
CA ALA A 123 0.37 -19.97 -1.81
C ALA A 123 1.16 -18.70 -1.41
N SER A 124 0.47 -17.64 -0.95
CA SER A 124 1.11 -16.44 -0.39
C SER A 124 1.95 -16.79 0.84
N VAL A 125 1.34 -17.51 1.78
CA VAL A 125 2.01 -17.96 3.01
C VAL A 125 3.20 -18.88 2.69
N ALA A 126 3.00 -19.84 1.79
CA ALA A 126 4.06 -20.77 1.38
C ALA A 126 5.25 -20.04 0.71
N GLN A 127 4.98 -19.01 -0.08
CA GLN A 127 6.04 -18.20 -0.68
C GLN A 127 6.84 -17.43 0.38
N LEU A 128 6.16 -16.75 1.31
CA LEU A 128 6.86 -16.01 2.38
C LEU A 128 7.68 -16.97 3.23
N THR A 129 7.10 -18.09 3.62
CA THR A 129 7.78 -19.20 4.30
C THR A 129 9.02 -19.68 3.55
N SER A 130 8.92 -19.86 2.23
CA SER A 130 10.05 -20.34 1.42
C SER A 130 11.17 -19.29 1.29
N ASN A 131 10.81 -18.01 1.27
CA ASN A 131 11.77 -16.92 1.07
C ASN A 131 12.45 -16.48 2.37
N TYR A 132 11.74 -16.57 3.50
CA TYR A 132 12.15 -15.99 4.78
C TYR A 132 12.22 -17.02 5.92
N GLY A 133 11.77 -18.25 5.69
CA GLY A 133 11.82 -19.35 6.66
C GLY A 133 10.55 -19.48 7.49
N THR A 134 10.56 -20.46 8.40
CA THR A 134 9.48 -20.76 9.36
C THR A 134 10.10 -21.06 10.70
N ASN A 135 10.41 -20.05 11.51
CA ASN A 135 10.79 -20.35 12.90
C ASN A 135 9.64 -20.21 13.88
N GLY A 136 8.50 -19.63 13.49
CA GLY A 136 7.26 -19.64 14.30
C GLY A 136 7.41 -19.10 15.72
N VAL A 137 8.54 -18.50 15.99
CA VAL A 137 8.98 -17.81 17.19
C VAL A 137 9.73 -16.64 16.60
N ALA A 138 9.29 -15.44 16.95
CA ALA A 138 10.06 -14.25 16.61
C ALA A 138 11.51 -14.44 17.08
N GLU A 139 12.49 -14.02 16.29
CA GLU A 139 13.88 -14.14 16.69
C GLU A 139 14.09 -13.47 18.05
N ALA A 140 14.90 -14.09 18.90
CA ALA A 140 15.16 -13.49 20.21
C ALA A 140 15.91 -12.18 20.01
N PHE A 141 15.43 -11.10 20.61
CA PHE A 141 16.09 -9.80 20.59
C PHE A 141 16.33 -9.24 21.99
N THR A 142 17.27 -8.30 22.06
CA THR A 142 17.52 -7.51 23.27
C THR A 142 16.65 -6.27 23.25
N ASP A 143 15.50 -6.39 23.93
CA ASP A 143 14.59 -5.28 24.18
C ASP A 143 15.30 -4.25 25.07
N SER A 144 15.88 -3.23 24.44
CA SER A 144 16.71 -2.22 25.07
C SER A 144 15.89 -1.02 25.55
N ASN A 145 14.71 -0.83 24.97
CA ASN A 145 13.79 0.25 25.31
C ASN A 145 12.60 -0.22 26.17
N THR A 146 12.50 -1.51 26.46
CA THR A 146 11.48 -2.20 27.28
C THR A 146 10.06 -2.15 26.70
N ASP A 147 9.94 -2.03 25.37
CA ASP A 147 8.63 -1.93 24.69
C ASP A 147 8.06 -3.29 24.25
N THR A 148 8.80 -4.39 24.45
CA THR A 148 8.47 -5.77 24.07
C THR A 148 8.43 -6.05 22.57
N PHE A 149 8.92 -5.14 21.73
CA PHE A 149 9.05 -5.28 20.27
C PHE A 149 10.49 -5.05 19.82
N TRP A 150 10.89 -5.71 18.73
CA TRP A 150 12.18 -5.40 18.13
C TRP A 150 12.11 -4.03 17.43
N THR A 151 13.07 -3.15 17.74
CA THR A 151 13.23 -1.86 17.07
C THR A 151 14.57 -1.75 16.33
N PRO A 152 14.65 -0.99 15.22
CA PRO A 152 15.90 -0.75 14.51
C PRO A 152 16.98 -0.20 15.44
N GLY A 153 18.05 -0.99 15.66
CA GLY A 153 19.14 -0.68 16.60
C GLY A 153 19.29 -1.70 17.71
N GLU A 154 18.30 -2.58 17.91
CA GLU A 154 18.38 -3.67 18.87
C GLU A 154 19.07 -4.89 18.30
N SER A 155 19.86 -5.56 19.16
CA SER A 155 20.54 -6.80 18.79
C SER A 155 19.56 -7.97 18.76
N PHE A 156 19.69 -8.86 17.77
CA PHE A 156 18.86 -10.05 17.65
C PHE A 156 19.64 -11.31 17.28
N THR A 157 19.00 -12.46 17.46
CA THR A 157 19.53 -13.78 17.09
C THR A 157 19.06 -14.13 15.68
N ASP A 158 19.91 -13.83 14.70
CA ASP A 158 19.71 -14.19 13.29
C ASP A 158 19.81 -15.70 13.09
N THR A 159 18.66 -16.38 13.12
CA THR A 159 18.55 -17.83 13.14
C THR A 159 18.61 -18.43 11.74
N ASN A 160 18.24 -17.67 10.71
CA ASN A 160 18.26 -18.10 9.31
C ASN A 160 19.41 -17.50 8.49
N GLY A 161 20.20 -16.59 9.06
CA GLY A 161 21.39 -15.99 8.45
C GLY A 161 21.09 -14.92 7.40
N ASN A 162 19.90 -14.31 7.44
CA ASN A 162 19.46 -13.32 6.45
C ASN A 162 19.87 -11.87 6.82
N GLY A 163 20.41 -11.65 8.03
CA GLY A 163 20.81 -10.35 8.54
C GLY A 163 19.67 -9.41 8.94
N VAL A 164 18.45 -9.93 9.16
CA VAL A 164 17.23 -9.17 9.48
C VAL A 164 16.44 -9.89 10.58
N TRP A 165 15.86 -9.14 11.53
CA TRP A 165 15.01 -9.72 12.57
C TRP A 165 13.68 -10.26 12.00
N ASP A 166 13.34 -11.51 12.31
CA ASP A 166 12.07 -12.14 11.89
C ASP A 166 11.02 -12.19 13.01
N SER A 167 9.79 -11.72 12.74
CA SER A 167 8.63 -11.81 13.65
C SER A 167 7.86 -13.15 13.60
N ALA A 168 6.88 -13.35 14.49
CA ALA A 168 5.97 -14.50 14.45
C ALA A 168 4.83 -14.37 13.41
N GLY A 169 4.97 -13.49 12.40
CA GLY A 169 3.91 -13.02 11.52
C GLY A 169 3.22 -14.05 10.60
N LEU A 170 2.74 -13.61 9.45
CA LEU A 170 1.90 -14.38 8.53
C LEU A 170 2.53 -15.74 8.18
N GLY A 171 1.90 -16.80 8.70
CA GLY A 171 2.37 -18.17 8.55
C GLY A 171 3.78 -18.42 9.08
N ASN A 172 4.17 -17.74 10.17
CA ASN A 172 5.46 -17.89 10.82
C ASN A 172 6.67 -17.42 9.99
N SER A 173 6.43 -16.61 8.96
CA SER A 173 7.43 -16.22 7.96
C SER A 173 8.32 -15.04 8.34
N GLY A 174 8.21 -14.51 9.55
CA GLY A 174 8.89 -13.25 9.87
C GLY A 174 8.11 -12.00 9.47
N LYS A 175 7.08 -12.12 8.60
CA LYS A 175 6.45 -10.97 7.93
C LYS A 175 5.04 -10.65 8.43
N GLU A 176 4.68 -9.38 8.59
CA GLU A 176 3.35 -8.99 9.10
C GLU A 176 2.27 -9.15 8.02
N GLY A 177 2.67 -8.99 6.75
CA GLY A 177 1.91 -9.35 5.58
C GLY A 177 2.79 -9.50 4.33
N CYS A 178 2.19 -9.43 3.15
CA CYS A 178 2.94 -9.45 1.88
C CYS A 178 3.30 -8.05 1.38
N PHE A 179 2.78 -6.96 1.98
CA PHE A 179 2.86 -5.62 1.39
C PHE A 179 4.24 -4.99 1.61
N ASN A 180 4.95 -4.74 0.51
CA ASN A 180 6.21 -4.00 0.50
C ASN A 180 6.00 -2.65 -0.18
N ALA A 181 5.95 -1.58 0.62
CA ALA A 181 5.71 -0.22 0.14
C ALA A 181 6.83 0.30 -0.78
N LEU A 182 8.07 -0.19 -0.63
CA LEU A 182 9.25 0.35 -1.31
C LEU A 182 9.91 -0.62 -2.30
N GLY A 183 9.27 -1.76 -2.59
CA GLY A 183 9.86 -2.76 -3.46
C GLY A 183 8.83 -3.71 -4.07
N ASP A 184 9.32 -4.60 -4.93
CA ASP A 184 8.51 -5.65 -5.53
C ASP A 184 7.94 -6.57 -4.44
N TRP A 185 6.70 -7.01 -4.64
CA TRP A 185 6.07 -8.01 -3.78
C TRP A 185 5.06 -8.84 -4.55
N LYS A 186 4.66 -9.95 -3.93
CA LYS A 186 3.83 -10.97 -4.56
C LYS A 186 2.75 -11.41 -3.59
N MET A 187 1.59 -11.76 -4.16
CA MET A 187 0.45 -12.24 -3.41
C MET A 187 -0.39 -13.12 -4.32
N PHE A 188 -0.96 -14.18 -3.77
CA PHE A 188 -1.76 -15.16 -4.50
C PHE A 188 -3.22 -15.12 -4.09
N ASN A 189 -4.09 -15.70 -4.91
CA ASN A 189 -5.44 -16.06 -4.49
C ASN A 189 -5.52 -17.54 -4.07
N ASP A 190 -6.70 -17.96 -3.61
CA ASP A 190 -6.97 -19.35 -3.20
C ASP A 190 -6.80 -20.39 -4.32
N ALA A 191 -6.86 -19.97 -5.59
CA ALA A 191 -6.61 -20.83 -6.74
C ALA A 191 -5.11 -21.00 -7.05
N GLY A 192 -4.23 -20.32 -6.32
CA GLY A 192 -2.78 -20.33 -6.54
C GLY A 192 -2.34 -19.44 -7.71
N GLU A 193 -3.20 -18.54 -8.19
CA GLU A 193 -2.86 -17.57 -9.23
C GLU A 193 -2.06 -16.40 -8.63
N LEU A 194 -1.03 -15.95 -9.33
CA LEU A 194 -0.07 -14.95 -8.83
C LEU A 194 -0.44 -13.52 -9.24
N GLY A 195 -0.56 -12.64 -8.25
CA GLY A 195 -0.40 -11.19 -8.39
C GLY A 195 1.05 -10.79 -8.14
N ASP A 196 1.74 -10.29 -9.17
CA ASP A 196 3.15 -9.91 -9.15
C ASP A 196 3.29 -8.38 -9.23
N PHE A 197 3.36 -7.71 -8.08
CA PHE A 197 3.41 -6.25 -8.01
C PHE A 197 4.85 -5.77 -8.20
N ARG A 198 5.08 -5.05 -9.31
CA ARG A 198 6.39 -4.47 -9.65
C ARG A 198 6.43 -3.02 -9.30
N TYR A 199 7.37 -2.66 -8.45
CA TYR A 199 7.51 -1.33 -7.90
C TYR A 199 7.86 -0.32 -9.00
N VAL A 200 7.13 0.80 -9.00
CA VAL A 200 7.36 1.93 -9.93
C VAL A 200 7.89 3.14 -9.17
N GLY A 201 7.29 3.45 -8.02
CA GLY A 201 7.70 4.56 -7.18
C GLY A 201 6.67 4.83 -6.09
N HIS A 202 6.85 5.91 -5.35
CA HIS A 202 6.02 6.27 -4.21
C HIS A 202 6.01 7.78 -3.98
N ALA A 203 5.09 8.24 -3.14
CA ALA A 203 5.13 9.57 -2.54
C ALA A 203 4.47 9.54 -1.17
N VAL A 204 4.93 10.42 -0.28
CA VAL A 204 4.44 10.50 1.08
C VAL A 204 4.27 11.94 1.55
N ASP A 205 3.20 12.19 2.28
CA ASP A 205 2.90 13.45 2.94
C ASP A 205 3.83 13.66 4.16
N GLY A 206 4.39 14.87 4.28
CA GLY A 206 5.19 15.29 5.42
C GLY A 206 6.69 15.04 5.28
N GLY A 207 7.39 14.92 6.41
CA GLY A 207 8.85 14.77 6.49
C GLY A 207 9.28 13.50 7.21
N ALA A 208 10.59 13.26 7.33
CA ALA A 208 11.14 12.04 7.95
C ALA A 208 10.71 11.82 9.41
N GLY A 209 10.22 12.87 10.09
CA GLY A 209 9.59 12.73 11.41
C GLY A 209 8.22 12.02 11.39
N ASN A 210 7.62 11.83 10.20
CA ASN A 210 6.32 11.21 10.02
C ASN A 210 6.47 9.73 9.60
N TYR A 211 7.16 9.45 8.50
CA TYR A 211 7.24 8.12 7.87
C TYR A 211 8.38 7.21 8.32
N GLY A 212 9.10 7.59 9.38
CA GLY A 212 10.17 6.76 9.95
C GLY A 212 11.51 6.90 9.23
N LEU A 213 12.40 5.92 9.45
CA LEU A 213 13.82 6.00 9.09
C LEU A 213 14.21 5.15 7.86
N ALA A 214 13.25 4.56 7.16
CA ALA A 214 13.53 3.76 5.97
C ALA A 214 14.21 4.64 4.89
N SER A 215 15.31 4.13 4.34
CA SER A 215 16.10 4.84 3.33
C SER A 215 15.32 4.96 2.03
N GLY A 216 15.50 6.08 1.32
CA GLY A 216 14.92 6.31 -0.01
C GLY A 216 13.53 6.95 0.01
N ILE A 217 12.95 7.16 1.19
CA ILE A 217 11.71 7.93 1.33
C ILE A 217 12.03 9.42 1.39
N ASN A 218 11.44 10.18 0.48
CA ASN A 218 11.42 11.63 0.54
C ASN A 218 9.97 12.08 0.49
N GLY A 219 9.46 12.56 1.61
CA GLY A 219 8.15 13.23 1.62
C GLY A 219 8.19 14.60 0.98
N ASP A 220 7.01 15.17 0.75
CA ASP A 220 6.87 16.51 0.17
C ASP A 220 7.29 17.65 1.12
N GLY A 221 7.58 17.32 2.39
CA GLY A 221 8.08 18.24 3.39
C GLY A 221 6.99 19.02 4.13
N VAL A 222 5.71 18.78 3.84
CA VAL A 222 4.59 19.54 4.42
C VAL A 222 3.50 18.59 4.88
N ALA A 223 3.39 18.36 6.20
CA ALA A 223 2.39 17.48 6.79
C ALA A 223 0.97 18.11 6.78
N ASP A 224 0.33 18.21 5.62
CA ASP A 224 -0.96 18.89 5.45
C ASP A 224 -2.15 17.95 5.16
N GLY A 225 -1.90 16.66 4.98
CA GLY A 225 -2.89 15.67 4.60
C GLY A 225 -3.04 15.51 3.08
N LEU A 226 -2.12 16.03 2.27
CA LEU A 226 -2.14 15.92 0.82
C LEU A 226 -0.74 15.54 0.31
N VAL A 227 -0.67 14.55 -0.56
CA VAL A 227 0.55 14.26 -1.32
C VAL A 227 0.23 14.13 -2.80
N THR A 228 1.11 14.63 -3.66
CA THR A 228 1.00 14.51 -5.12
C THR A 228 2.35 14.13 -5.72
N ALA A 229 2.34 13.19 -6.68
CA ALA A 229 3.52 12.88 -7.49
C ALA A 229 3.16 12.55 -8.93
N SER A 230 4.09 12.87 -9.82
CA SER A 230 4.03 12.55 -11.25
C SER A 230 5.07 11.50 -11.61
N PHE A 231 4.64 10.50 -12.35
CA PHE A 231 5.47 9.40 -12.84
C PHE A 231 5.56 9.51 -14.36
N ASN A 232 6.77 9.69 -14.86
CA ASN A 232 6.98 10.01 -16.28
C ASN A 232 7.18 8.74 -17.12
N GLY A 233 6.63 8.74 -18.33
CA GLY A 233 6.84 7.68 -19.32
C GLY A 233 6.36 6.32 -18.87
N LEU A 234 5.24 6.24 -18.13
CA LEU A 234 4.64 4.96 -17.77
C LEU A 234 4.10 4.29 -19.03
N VAL A 235 4.64 3.12 -19.36
CA VAL A 235 4.23 2.37 -20.56
C VAL A 235 2.82 1.81 -20.44
N ALA A 236 2.22 1.43 -21.56
CA ALA A 236 0.92 0.74 -21.58
C ALA A 236 0.91 -0.48 -20.64
N GLY A 237 -0.16 -0.64 -19.89
CA GLY A 237 -0.28 -1.71 -18.90
C GLY A 237 -1.26 -1.43 -17.77
N GLU A 238 -1.32 -2.39 -16.85
CA GLU A 238 -2.16 -2.35 -15.65
C GLU A 238 -1.31 -1.92 -14.44
N TYR A 239 -1.83 -0.93 -13.71
CA TYR A 239 -1.17 -0.29 -12.58
C TYR A 239 -2.05 -0.31 -11.34
N PHE A 240 -1.37 -0.28 -10.19
CA PHE A 240 -2.00 -0.33 -8.87
C PHE A 240 -1.44 0.76 -7.98
N ILE A 241 -2.32 1.40 -7.22
CA ILE A 241 -1.95 2.39 -6.21
C ILE A 241 -2.31 1.78 -4.86
N ALA A 242 -1.32 1.51 -4.02
CA ALA A 242 -1.53 1.16 -2.62
C ALA A 242 -1.52 2.45 -1.81
N VAL A 243 -2.61 2.73 -1.10
CA VAL A 243 -2.76 3.94 -0.29
C VAL A 243 -2.96 3.56 1.17
N GLY A 244 -2.21 4.22 2.04
CA GLY A 244 -2.26 4.00 3.48
C GLY A 244 -1.81 5.23 4.25
N GLY A 245 -1.75 5.11 5.57
CA GLY A 245 -1.24 6.17 6.43
C GLY A 245 0.28 6.13 6.58
N ALA A 246 0.89 7.30 6.68
CA ALA A 246 2.33 7.50 6.69
C ALA A 246 2.92 7.76 8.09
N THR A 247 2.13 7.78 9.16
CA THR A 247 2.60 8.15 10.50
C THR A 247 3.21 6.94 11.21
N TYR A 248 4.48 6.64 10.98
CA TYR A 248 5.19 5.48 11.55
C TYR A 248 5.12 5.45 13.09
N ALA A 249 5.16 6.59 13.78
CA ALA A 249 5.05 6.63 15.24
C ALA A 249 3.71 6.04 15.77
N ASP A 250 2.63 6.09 14.98
CA ASP A 250 1.35 5.50 15.38
C ASP A 250 1.37 3.97 15.33
N GLN A 251 2.26 3.37 14.52
CA GLN A 251 2.55 1.94 14.53
C GLN A 251 3.10 1.53 15.89
N ILE A 252 4.09 2.27 16.43
CA ILE A 252 4.72 2.00 17.73
C ILE A 252 3.70 2.12 18.86
N ASN A 253 2.90 3.18 18.87
CA ASN A 253 1.86 3.38 19.88
C ASN A 253 0.80 2.26 19.87
N PHE A 254 0.47 1.75 18.68
CA PHE A 254 -0.47 0.65 18.52
C PHE A 254 0.15 -0.71 18.85
N LYS A 255 1.42 -0.94 18.49
CA LYS A 255 2.17 -2.13 18.89
C LYS A 255 2.27 -2.20 20.42
N ASN A 256 2.63 -1.09 21.06
CA ASN A 256 2.74 -0.96 22.52
C ASN A 256 1.42 -1.10 23.28
N SER A 257 0.26 -1.12 22.60
CA SER A 257 -1.03 -1.41 23.23
C SER A 257 -1.28 -2.91 23.43
N GLY A 258 -0.39 -3.78 22.92
CA GLY A 258 -0.53 -5.24 22.96
C GLY A 258 -1.62 -5.79 22.03
N GLN A 259 -2.14 -4.94 21.13
CA GLN A 259 -3.23 -5.30 20.21
C GLN A 259 -2.72 -5.79 18.84
N PHE A 260 -1.44 -5.57 18.53
CA PHE A 260 -0.85 -6.00 17.27
C PHE A 260 -0.86 -7.54 17.12
N GLY A 261 -1.27 -8.05 15.96
CA GLY A 261 -1.38 -9.49 15.70
C GLY A 261 -2.54 -10.22 16.41
N THR A 262 -3.35 -9.53 17.22
CA THR A 262 -4.53 -10.16 17.85
C THR A 262 -5.73 -10.17 16.90
N THR A 263 -6.34 -11.34 16.73
CA THR A 263 -7.55 -11.50 15.90
C THR A 263 -8.72 -10.74 16.51
N GLY A 264 -9.37 -9.85 15.74
CA GLY A 264 -10.57 -9.13 16.19
C GLY A 264 -10.33 -7.69 16.68
N VAL A 265 -9.13 -7.13 16.46
CA VAL A 265 -8.90 -5.71 16.75
C VAL A 265 -9.48 -4.82 15.67
N THR A 266 -10.26 -3.84 16.10
CA THR A 266 -10.80 -2.79 15.25
C THR A 266 -9.80 -1.65 15.18
N TYR A 267 -9.25 -1.42 13.99
CA TYR A 267 -8.35 -0.30 13.72
C TYR A 267 -9.20 0.93 13.39
N PRO A 268 -8.83 2.14 13.86
CA PRO A 268 -9.45 3.35 13.35
C PRO A 268 -9.23 3.41 11.84
N THR A 269 -10.30 3.67 11.10
CA THR A 269 -10.18 3.92 9.66
C THR A 269 -9.94 5.40 9.44
N TYR A 270 -9.39 5.79 8.31
CA TYR A 270 -9.21 7.18 7.91
C TYR A 270 -9.67 7.39 6.46
N GLY A 271 -10.47 8.42 6.21
CA GLY A 271 -11.00 8.70 4.88
C GLY A 271 -9.94 9.23 3.94
N ILE A 272 -10.01 8.79 2.68
CA ILE A 272 -9.10 9.22 1.62
C ILE A 272 -9.87 9.68 0.39
N THR A 273 -9.27 10.61 -0.34
CA THR A 273 -9.59 10.92 -1.74
C THR A 273 -8.37 10.59 -2.59
N VAL A 274 -8.57 9.83 -3.65
CA VAL A 274 -7.51 9.47 -4.60
C VAL A 274 -7.90 9.97 -5.97
N SER A 275 -7.01 10.73 -6.60
CA SER A 275 -7.19 11.25 -7.95
C SER A 275 -6.03 10.82 -8.83
N VAL A 276 -6.35 10.39 -10.06
CA VAL A 276 -5.36 9.93 -11.04
C VAL A 276 -5.63 10.60 -12.38
N THR A 277 -4.58 11.13 -13.01
CA THR A 277 -4.66 11.78 -14.32
C THR A 277 -3.54 11.30 -15.21
N ALA A 278 -3.90 10.74 -16.37
CA ALA A 278 -2.96 10.54 -17.47
C ALA A 278 -2.74 11.88 -18.19
N ILE A 279 -1.50 12.33 -18.27
CA ILE A 279 -1.15 13.65 -18.80
C ILE A 279 -0.90 13.52 -20.31
N PRO A 280 -1.63 14.28 -21.15
CA PRO A 280 -1.32 14.34 -22.57
C PRO A 280 0.10 14.89 -22.75
N GLU A 281 0.92 14.21 -23.55
CA GLU A 281 2.20 14.76 -24.01
C GLU A 281 1.97 16.18 -24.52
N PRO A 282 2.82 17.17 -24.16
CA PRO A 282 2.66 18.51 -24.68
C PRO A 282 2.76 18.42 -26.20
N SER A 283 1.62 18.70 -26.86
CA SER A 283 1.60 18.70 -28.33
C SER A 283 2.73 19.62 -28.80
N SER A 284 3.61 19.10 -29.66
CA SER A 284 4.81 19.79 -30.13
C SER A 284 4.49 21.12 -30.83
N ALA A 285 3.21 21.37 -31.13
CA ALA A 285 2.66 22.61 -31.66
C ALA A 285 2.71 23.81 -30.68
N VAL A 286 2.65 23.59 -29.36
CA VAL A 286 2.63 24.71 -28.38
C VAL A 286 4.03 25.25 -28.11
N VAL A 287 5.07 24.40 -28.15
CA VAL A 287 6.46 24.81 -27.95
C VAL A 287 6.99 25.63 -29.14
N LEU A 288 6.52 25.37 -30.36
CA LEU A 288 6.96 26.13 -31.55
C LEU A 288 6.22 27.48 -31.72
N ALA A 289 5.00 27.60 -31.19
CA ALA A 289 4.24 28.87 -31.22
C ALA A 289 4.79 29.92 -30.23
N GLY A 290 5.39 29.49 -29.11
CA GLY A 290 5.99 30.39 -28.12
C GLY A 290 7.30 31.05 -28.56
N VAL A 291 8.07 30.42 -29.45
CA VAL A 291 9.34 30.95 -29.96
C VAL A 291 9.15 31.81 -31.22
N GLY A 292 8.11 31.53 -32.03
CA GLY A 292 7.84 32.28 -33.27
C GLY A 292 7.24 33.68 -33.08
N ALA A 293 6.50 33.93 -31.99
CA ALA A 293 5.80 35.21 -31.76
C ALA A 293 6.70 36.33 -31.19
N LEU A 294 7.85 35.99 -30.60
CA LEU A 294 8.81 36.97 -30.06
C LEU A 294 9.81 37.50 -31.11
N GLY A 295 9.90 36.89 -32.30
CA GLY A 295 10.89 37.25 -33.33
C GLY A 295 10.45 38.31 -34.35
N VAL A 296 9.15 38.63 -34.48
CA VAL A 296 8.65 39.45 -35.59
C VAL A 296 8.39 40.92 -35.21
N THR A 297 8.36 41.28 -33.92
CA THR A 297 8.08 42.66 -33.48
C THR A 297 9.31 43.57 -33.33
N ALA A 298 10.54 43.04 -33.44
CA ALA A 298 11.77 43.81 -33.16
C ALA A 298 12.44 44.49 -34.39
N LEU A 299 11.95 44.28 -35.62
CA LEU A 299 12.59 44.80 -36.85
C LEU A 299 11.71 45.81 -37.59
N ARG A 300 11.26 46.87 -36.90
CA ARG A 300 10.73 48.06 -37.60
C ARG A 300 10.85 49.32 -36.75
N ARG A 301 12.06 49.89 -36.68
CA ARG A 301 12.30 51.36 -36.73
C ARG A 301 13.77 51.68 -36.47
N ARG A 302 14.47 52.17 -37.51
CA ARG A 302 15.08 53.50 -37.56
C ARG A 302 15.83 53.71 -38.88
N ARG A 303 15.31 54.62 -39.70
CA ARG A 303 16.05 55.29 -40.79
C ARG A 303 15.58 56.76 -40.80
N SER A 304 16.55 57.67 -40.93
CA SER A 304 16.46 59.14 -41.04
C SER A 304 16.15 59.86 -39.71
N VAL A 305 16.88 60.89 -39.27
CA VAL A 305 17.76 61.91 -39.88
C VAL A 305 19.06 62.02 -39.07
#